data_AF-A0A7S2Y0Y2-F1
#
_entry.id   AF-A0A7S2Y0Y2-F1
#
_cell.length_a   1.000
_cell.length_b   1.000
_cell.length_c   1.000
_cell.angle_alpha   90.00
_cell.angle_beta   90.00
_cell.angle_gamma   90.00
#
_symmetry.space_group_name_H-M   'P 1'
#
loop_
_entity.id
_entity.type
_entity.pdbx_description
1 polymer ?
#
loop_
_entity_poly.entity_id
_entity_poly.type
_entity_poly.pdbx_seq_one_letter_code
_entity_poly.pdbx_strand_id
1 'polypeptide(L)'
;MDEVSTDLNESRVVLDKNRQSREALCCTLAASLEKWSWQVVREKSVYHTLNMFKADVATILRAEGWVIADALAEVEAAVNKAHSNMDMNMPSLVDQVQEPWPTPPTYFETNAFTWAFQEFVDTYGVPRYQEANPALFTAATFPFLYGVMYGDIGHGSCVALLGLFLILSWGQVKDKKMGEMSDGIYGGRYMIFLMGLFSVYCGLMYSDYFSIGVDLFGSTYTKWDEEGEAHYKEGCSYGDADCVYKFGVDPVWHISSNELLFFNSLKMKLSVILGIFQMTFGIILKGMNTVYFKQPLEFMFEFIPMM
;
A
#
# COMPACT_ATOMS: atom_id res chain seq x y z
N MET A 1 73.88 9.60 1.70
CA MET A 1 72.58 10.28 1.91
C MET A 1 71.99 10.74 0.58
N ASP A 2 72.80 11.23 -0.36
CA ASP A 2 72.34 11.68 -1.68
C ASP A 2 71.86 10.54 -2.62
N GLU A 3 72.46 9.35 -2.53
CA GLU A 3 72.03 8.20 -3.33
C GLU A 3 70.61 7.73 -2.92
N VAL A 4 70.36 7.63 -1.61
CA VAL A 4 69.05 7.26 -1.04
C VAL A 4 67.97 8.29 -1.37
N SER A 5 68.30 9.59 -1.42
CA SER A 5 67.33 10.63 -1.80
C SER A 5 67.02 10.61 -3.31
N THR A 6 67.99 10.20 -4.12
CA THR A 6 67.82 10.01 -5.58
C THR A 6 66.91 8.81 -5.84
N ASP A 7 67.17 7.66 -5.21
CA ASP A 7 66.33 6.46 -5.30
C ASP A 7 64.88 6.70 -4.81
N LEU A 8 64.72 7.51 -3.76
CA LEU A 8 63.40 7.93 -3.26
C LEU A 8 62.64 8.77 -4.28
N ASN A 9 63.32 9.67 -4.99
CA ASN A 9 62.71 10.50 -6.02
C ASN A 9 62.35 9.67 -7.26
N GLU A 10 63.21 8.74 -7.69
CA GLU A 10 62.90 7.81 -8.78
C GLU A 10 61.69 6.93 -8.43
N SER A 11 61.66 6.40 -7.21
CA SER A 11 60.52 5.61 -6.72
C SER A 11 59.22 6.42 -6.68
N ARG A 12 59.27 7.69 -6.28
CA ARG A 12 58.10 8.59 -6.31
C ARG A 12 57.60 8.83 -7.73
N VAL A 13 58.49 9.07 -8.68
CA VAL A 13 58.12 9.28 -10.10
C VAL A 13 57.45 8.02 -10.67
N VAL A 14 57.94 6.84 -10.33
CA VAL A 14 57.34 5.56 -10.74
C VAL A 14 55.96 5.38 -10.10
N LEU A 15 55.81 5.68 -8.81
CA LEU A 15 54.52 5.62 -8.11
C LEU A 15 53.49 6.57 -8.73
N ASP A 16 53.88 7.80 -9.05
CA ASP A 16 52.97 8.78 -9.65
C ASP A 16 52.53 8.37 -11.06
N LYS A 17 53.44 7.84 -11.88
CA LYS A 17 53.10 7.27 -13.20
C LYS A 17 52.13 6.09 -13.08
N ASN A 18 52.36 5.18 -12.13
CA ASN A 18 51.46 4.06 -11.89
C ASN A 18 50.08 4.52 -11.41
N ARG A 19 50.03 5.55 -10.55
CA ARG A 19 48.79 6.13 -10.07
C ARG A 19 47.98 6.77 -11.21
N GLN A 20 48.63 7.56 -12.06
CA GLN A 20 47.99 8.17 -13.23
C GLN A 20 47.47 7.12 -14.22
N SER A 21 48.26 6.09 -14.49
CA SER A 21 47.83 4.96 -15.35
C SER A 21 46.62 4.23 -14.76
N ARG A 22 46.63 3.96 -13.45
CA ARG A 22 45.50 3.35 -12.75
C ARG A 22 44.26 4.24 -12.78
N GLU A 23 44.40 5.54 -12.52
CA GLU A 23 43.28 6.50 -12.56
C GLU A 23 42.68 6.60 -13.96
N ALA A 24 43.52 6.65 -15.01
CA ALA A 24 43.06 6.62 -16.40
C ALA A 24 42.30 5.33 -16.73
N LEU A 25 42.81 4.16 -16.30
CA LEU A 25 42.14 2.87 -16.46
C LEU A 25 40.82 2.81 -15.67
N CYS A 26 40.79 3.34 -14.45
CA CYS A 26 39.57 3.42 -13.65
C CYS A 26 38.52 4.31 -14.33
N CYS A 27 38.91 5.44 -14.92
CA CYS A 27 38.00 6.30 -15.66
C CYS A 27 37.42 5.62 -16.90
N THR A 28 38.24 4.88 -17.67
CA THR A 28 37.75 4.14 -18.84
C THR A 28 36.85 2.97 -18.44
N LEU A 29 37.21 2.23 -17.39
CA LEU A 29 36.38 1.15 -16.84
C LEU A 29 35.07 1.68 -16.27
N ALA A 30 35.07 2.78 -15.53
CA ALA A 30 33.86 3.34 -14.94
C ALA A 30 32.80 3.68 -16.01
N ALA A 31 33.23 4.15 -17.19
CA ALA A 31 32.32 4.46 -18.29
C ALA A 31 31.70 3.20 -18.94
N SER A 32 32.39 2.06 -18.96
CA SER A 32 31.91 0.82 -19.58
C SER A 32 31.28 -0.17 -18.61
N LEU A 33 31.60 -0.08 -17.32
CA LEU A 33 31.22 -1.05 -16.30
C LEU A 33 29.70 -1.16 -16.12
N GLU A 34 28.98 -0.05 -16.16
CA GLU A 34 27.51 -0.07 -16.07
C GLU A 34 26.90 -0.85 -17.24
N LYS A 35 27.35 -0.58 -18.47
CA LYS A 35 26.89 -1.28 -19.67
C LYS A 35 27.22 -2.78 -19.61
N TRP A 36 28.44 -3.14 -19.21
CA TRP A 36 28.84 -4.54 -19.07
C TRP A 36 28.05 -5.26 -17.98
N SER A 37 27.79 -4.59 -16.85
CA SER A 37 26.97 -5.13 -15.77
C SER A 37 25.56 -5.47 -16.27
N TRP A 38 24.91 -4.52 -16.96
CA TRP A 38 23.59 -4.75 -17.55
C TRP A 38 23.58 -5.91 -18.56
N GLN A 39 24.62 -6.03 -19.38
CA GLN A 39 24.76 -7.15 -20.32
C GLN A 39 24.89 -8.49 -19.59
N VAL A 40 25.75 -8.58 -18.57
CA VAL A 40 25.96 -9.82 -17.80
C VAL A 40 24.70 -10.21 -17.02
N VAL A 41 24.02 -9.25 -16.39
CA VAL A 41 22.76 -9.50 -15.66
C VAL A 41 21.68 -10.01 -16.61
N ARG A 42 21.53 -9.38 -17.78
CA ARG A 42 20.58 -9.81 -18.81
C ARG A 42 20.91 -11.24 -19.27
N GLU A 43 22.15 -11.51 -19.65
CA GLU A 43 22.56 -12.82 -20.15
C GLU A 43 22.36 -13.91 -19.08
N LYS A 44 22.73 -13.62 -17.83
CA LYS A 44 22.47 -14.50 -16.68
C LYS A 44 20.99 -14.79 -16.50
N SER A 45 20.11 -13.78 -16.61
CA SER A 45 18.66 -13.98 -16.48
C SER A 45 18.08 -14.86 -17.59
N VAL A 46 18.59 -14.72 -18.82
CA VAL A 46 18.22 -15.56 -19.96
C VAL A 46 18.62 -17.01 -19.72
N TYR A 47 19.89 -17.27 -19.38
CA TYR A 47 20.33 -18.64 -19.08
C TYR A 47 19.62 -19.23 -17.86
N HIS A 48 19.34 -18.43 -16.84
CA HIS A 48 18.58 -18.87 -15.68
C HIS A 48 17.16 -19.31 -16.08
N THR A 49 16.51 -18.56 -16.98
CA THR A 49 15.18 -18.92 -17.51
C THR A 49 15.23 -20.15 -18.39
N LEU A 50 16.21 -20.26 -19.29
CA LEU A 50 16.42 -21.43 -20.15
C LEU A 50 16.71 -22.71 -19.35
N ASN A 51 17.40 -22.60 -18.21
CA ASN A 51 17.66 -23.73 -17.32
C ASN A 51 16.39 -24.26 -16.63
N MET A 52 15.28 -23.50 -16.60
CA MET A 52 13.99 -23.98 -16.13
C MET A 52 13.23 -24.79 -17.19
N PHE A 53 13.67 -24.76 -18.46
CA PHE A 53 13.01 -25.47 -19.55
C PHE A 53 13.44 -26.93 -19.60
N LYS A 54 12.55 -27.78 -20.10
CA LYS A 54 12.84 -29.21 -20.30
C LYS A 54 13.27 -29.44 -21.75
N ALA A 55 14.37 -30.16 -21.95
CA ALA A 55 14.73 -30.67 -23.26
C ALA A 55 13.87 -31.91 -23.56
N ASP A 56 13.15 -31.90 -24.68
CA ASP A 56 12.27 -33.00 -25.07
C ASP A 56 12.97 -33.91 -26.10
N VAL A 57 13.06 -33.44 -27.34
CA VAL A 57 13.80 -34.08 -28.44
C VAL A 57 15.01 -33.20 -28.78
N ALA A 58 16.14 -33.80 -29.16
CA ALA A 58 17.53 -33.28 -29.18
C ALA A 58 17.82 -31.80 -29.57
N THR A 59 16.86 -31.04 -30.10
CA THR A 59 17.02 -29.62 -30.46
C THR A 59 15.84 -28.71 -30.05
N ILE A 60 14.79 -29.22 -29.39
CA ILE A 60 13.61 -28.43 -28.97
C ILE A 60 13.57 -28.31 -27.45
N LEU A 61 13.40 -27.07 -26.97
CA LEU A 61 13.14 -26.78 -25.57
C LEU A 61 11.63 -26.59 -25.37
N ARG A 62 11.08 -27.29 -24.38
CA ARG A 62 9.69 -27.12 -23.93
C ARG A 62 9.66 -26.33 -22.64
N ALA A 63 8.85 -25.28 -22.62
CA ALA A 63 8.62 -24.42 -21.47
C ALA A 63 7.12 -24.38 -21.17
N GLU A 64 6.79 -24.41 -19.89
CA GLU A 64 5.41 -24.30 -19.40
C GLU A 64 5.40 -23.19 -18.36
N GLY A 65 4.43 -22.28 -18.44
CA GLY A 65 4.41 -21.09 -17.62
C GLY A 65 3.05 -20.41 -17.59
N TRP A 66 2.89 -19.49 -16.64
CA TRP A 66 1.66 -18.74 -16.46
C TRP A 66 1.69 -17.47 -17.31
N VAL A 67 0.59 -17.23 -18.02
CA VAL A 67 0.38 -16.03 -18.82
C VAL A 67 -1.00 -15.48 -18.50
N ILE A 68 -1.11 -14.16 -18.36
CA ILE A 68 -2.38 -13.48 -18.19
C ILE A 68 -3.19 -13.68 -19.48
N ALA A 69 -4.46 -14.06 -19.37
CA ALA A 69 -5.30 -14.38 -20.53
C ALA A 69 -5.29 -13.28 -21.60
N ASP A 70 -5.31 -12.01 -21.19
CA ASP A 70 -5.28 -10.84 -22.08
C ASP A 70 -3.93 -10.64 -22.78
N ALA A 71 -2.83 -11.10 -22.18
CA ALA A 71 -1.47 -10.98 -22.71
C ALA A 71 -1.08 -12.15 -23.64
N LEU A 72 -1.93 -13.16 -23.81
CA LEU A 72 -1.64 -14.35 -24.63
C LEU A 72 -1.25 -13.97 -26.07
N ALA A 73 -2.03 -13.09 -26.70
CA ALA A 73 -1.80 -12.66 -28.09
C ALA A 73 -0.47 -11.89 -28.25
N GLU A 74 -0.08 -11.12 -27.23
CA GLU A 74 1.19 -10.39 -27.24
C GLU A 74 2.38 -11.36 -27.14
N VAL A 75 2.26 -12.40 -26.29
CA VAL A 75 3.27 -13.45 -26.14
C VAL A 75 3.43 -14.23 -27.45
N GLU A 76 2.33 -14.66 -28.08
CA GLU A 76 2.35 -15.33 -29.38
C GLU A 76 3.05 -14.49 -30.46
N ALA A 77 2.72 -13.19 -30.53
CA ALA A 77 3.34 -12.27 -31.47
C ALA A 77 4.85 -12.09 -31.19
N ALA A 78 5.26 -12.00 -29.93
CA ALA A 78 6.65 -11.85 -29.54
C ALA A 78 7.48 -13.10 -29.88
N VAL A 79 6.92 -14.30 -29.65
CA VAL A 79 7.54 -15.58 -30.00
C VAL A 79 7.67 -15.72 -31.52
N ASN A 80 6.60 -15.45 -32.27
CA ASN A 80 6.61 -15.50 -33.73
C ASN A 80 7.62 -14.52 -34.34
N LYS A 81 7.75 -13.31 -33.77
CA LYS A 81 8.74 -12.31 -34.19
C LYS A 81 10.17 -12.74 -33.87
N ALA A 82 10.41 -13.37 -32.72
CA ALA A 82 11.73 -13.91 -32.38
C ALA A 82 12.11 -15.05 -33.33
N HIS A 83 11.13 -15.89 -33.69
CA HIS A 83 11.30 -17.00 -34.60
C HIS A 83 11.53 -16.55 -36.04
N SER A 84 10.79 -15.55 -36.56
CA SER A 84 10.98 -15.03 -37.93
C SER A 84 12.36 -14.43 -38.18
N ASN A 85 13.06 -14.02 -37.13
CA ASN A 85 14.43 -13.51 -37.23
C ASN A 85 15.49 -14.63 -37.30
N MET A 86 15.10 -15.89 -37.07
CA MET A 86 15.93 -17.06 -37.24
C MET A 86 15.50 -17.76 -38.52
N ASP A 87 16.39 -17.91 -39.51
CA ASP A 87 16.14 -18.64 -40.77
C ASP A 87 16.01 -20.17 -40.52
N MET A 88 15.10 -20.58 -39.64
CA MET A 88 14.85 -21.94 -39.22
C MET A 88 13.43 -22.33 -39.65
N ASN A 89 13.29 -23.43 -40.38
CA ASN A 89 12.00 -23.90 -40.90
C ASN A 89 11.09 -24.58 -39.86
N MET A 90 11.43 -24.55 -38.57
CA MET A 90 10.70 -25.26 -37.51
C MET A 90 9.76 -24.30 -36.76
N PRO A 91 8.43 -24.41 -36.89
CA PRO A 91 7.50 -23.43 -36.31
C PRO A 91 7.63 -23.37 -34.79
N SER A 92 7.64 -22.15 -34.24
CA SER A 92 7.41 -21.93 -32.81
C SER A 92 5.94 -22.17 -32.48
N LEU A 93 5.66 -23.09 -31.56
CA LEU A 93 4.30 -23.40 -31.10
C LEU A 93 4.08 -22.82 -29.71
N VAL A 94 3.08 -21.97 -29.57
CA VAL A 94 2.50 -21.59 -28.27
C VAL A 94 1.11 -22.22 -28.26
N ASP A 95 0.86 -23.07 -27.26
CA ASP A 95 -0.43 -23.74 -27.12
C ASP A 95 -0.87 -23.73 -25.65
N GLN A 96 -2.18 -23.75 -25.43
CA GLN A 96 -2.73 -23.84 -24.10
C GLN A 96 -2.63 -25.29 -23.59
N VAL A 97 -1.94 -25.47 -22.47
CA VAL A 97 -1.79 -26.78 -21.84
C VAL A 97 -3.16 -27.28 -21.38
N GLN A 98 -3.60 -28.44 -21.88
CA GLN A 98 -4.92 -29.01 -21.56
C GLN A 98 -4.96 -29.89 -20.29
N GLU A 99 -3.81 -30.12 -19.64
CA GLU A 99 -3.70 -30.97 -18.44
C GLU A 99 -4.01 -30.21 -17.13
N PRO A 100 -4.39 -30.90 -16.04
CA PRO A 100 -4.60 -30.28 -14.73
C PRO A 100 -3.29 -29.73 -14.18
N TRP A 101 -3.04 -28.47 -14.50
CA TRP A 101 -1.90 -27.72 -14.00
C TRP A 101 -2.18 -27.23 -12.56
N PRO A 102 -1.16 -27.07 -11.69
CA PRO A 102 -1.34 -26.55 -10.33
C PRO A 102 -2.12 -25.24 -10.28
N THR A 103 -2.60 -24.85 -9.09
CA THR A 103 -3.37 -23.61 -8.92
C THR A 103 -2.62 -22.39 -9.49
N PRO A 104 -3.25 -21.60 -10.39
CA PRO A 104 -2.63 -20.41 -10.96
C PRO A 104 -2.23 -19.38 -9.90
N PRO A 105 -1.16 -18.60 -10.17
CA PRO A 105 -0.79 -17.48 -9.33
C PRO A 105 -1.84 -16.36 -9.43
N THR A 106 -1.98 -15.60 -8.35
CA THR A 106 -2.86 -14.44 -8.30
C THR A 106 -2.11 -13.20 -8.80
N TYR A 107 -2.73 -12.44 -9.69
CA TYR A 107 -2.21 -11.17 -10.20
C TYR A 107 -3.25 -10.07 -10.02
N PHE A 108 -2.82 -8.92 -9.51
CA PHE A 108 -3.67 -7.74 -9.34
C PHE A 108 -3.12 -6.57 -10.14
N GLU A 109 -3.95 -5.99 -10.98
CA GLU A 109 -3.65 -4.73 -11.65
C GLU A 109 -3.78 -3.58 -10.65
N THR A 110 -2.62 -3.12 -10.15
CA THR A 110 -2.56 -2.00 -9.21
C THR A 110 -2.20 -0.71 -9.93
N ASN A 111 -2.80 0.40 -9.46
CA ASN A 111 -2.40 1.74 -9.85
C ASN A 111 -1.57 2.37 -8.72
N ALA A 112 -1.06 3.58 -8.94
CA ALA A 112 -0.25 4.27 -7.94
C ALA A 112 -0.96 4.49 -6.59
N PHE A 113 -2.29 4.47 -6.56
CA PHE A 113 -3.11 4.61 -5.36
C PHE A 113 -3.35 3.28 -4.65
N THR A 114 -3.78 2.24 -5.38
CA THR A 114 -4.12 0.92 -4.83
C THR A 114 -2.90 0.09 -4.47
N TRP A 115 -1.74 0.36 -5.08
CA TRP A 115 -0.50 -0.38 -4.82
C TRP A 115 -0.13 -0.41 -3.33
N ALA A 116 -0.22 0.73 -2.64
CA ALA A 116 0.14 0.80 -1.21
C ALA A 116 -0.78 -0.05 -0.33
N PHE A 117 -2.07 -0.09 -0.65
CA PHE A 117 -3.05 -0.91 0.07
C PHE A 117 -2.91 -2.39 -0.26
N GLN A 118 -2.58 -2.71 -1.51
CA GLN A 118 -2.32 -4.07 -1.96
C GLN A 118 -1.09 -4.64 -1.25
N GLU A 119 0.04 -3.92 -1.28
CA GLU A 119 1.28 -4.32 -0.61
C GLU A 119 1.03 -4.55 0.89
N PHE A 120 0.29 -3.65 1.53
CA PHE A 120 -0.09 -3.77 2.94
C PHE A 120 -0.86 -5.07 3.23
N VAL A 121 -1.82 -5.43 2.37
CA VAL A 121 -2.59 -6.67 2.49
C VAL A 121 -1.72 -7.91 2.20
N ASP A 122 -0.87 -7.85 1.18
CA ASP A 122 -0.02 -8.96 0.77
C ASP A 122 1.03 -9.30 1.82
N THR A 123 1.40 -8.36 2.71
CA THR A 123 2.24 -8.68 3.89
C THR A 123 1.60 -9.70 4.83
N TYR A 124 0.27 -9.76 4.90
CA TYR A 124 -0.44 -10.77 5.69
C TYR A 124 -0.57 -12.09 4.93
N GLY A 125 -0.83 -12.01 3.63
CA GLY A 125 -0.85 -13.15 2.73
C GLY A 125 -1.55 -12.83 1.42
N VAL A 126 -1.05 -13.43 0.35
CA VAL A 126 -1.63 -13.28 -0.99
C VAL A 126 -2.94 -14.08 -1.10
N PRO A 127 -4.06 -13.47 -1.52
CA PRO A 127 -5.33 -14.16 -1.72
C PRO A 127 -5.24 -15.31 -2.73
N ARG A 128 -6.15 -16.29 -2.61
CA ARG A 128 -6.23 -17.40 -3.57
C ARG A 128 -6.65 -16.90 -4.94
N TYR A 129 -6.37 -17.71 -5.96
CA TYR A 129 -6.76 -17.39 -7.33
C TYR A 129 -8.28 -17.15 -7.44
N GLN A 130 -8.64 -16.00 -8.01
CA GLN A 130 -10.03 -15.52 -8.16
C GLN A 130 -10.81 -15.33 -6.85
N GLU A 131 -10.12 -15.23 -5.71
CA GLU A 131 -10.74 -14.83 -4.45
C GLU A 131 -11.00 -13.31 -4.42
N ALA A 132 -12.06 -12.88 -3.72
CA ALA A 132 -12.32 -11.45 -3.51
C ALA A 132 -11.12 -10.75 -2.87
N ASN A 133 -10.60 -9.71 -3.52
CA ASN A 133 -9.44 -8.97 -3.04
C ASN A 133 -9.84 -8.05 -1.86
N PRO A 134 -9.29 -8.26 -0.64
CA PRO A 134 -9.62 -7.42 0.50
C PRO A 134 -8.99 -6.01 0.41
N ALA A 135 -7.94 -5.80 -0.39
CA ALA A 135 -7.23 -4.52 -0.50
C ALA A 135 -8.14 -3.37 -0.95
N LEU A 136 -9.13 -3.63 -1.80
CA LEU A 136 -10.10 -2.63 -2.24
C LEU A 136 -10.93 -2.10 -1.07
N PHE A 137 -11.34 -2.97 -0.16
CA PHE A 137 -12.12 -2.58 1.02
C PHE A 137 -11.22 -1.92 2.06
N THR A 138 -10.03 -2.47 2.28
CA THR A 138 -9.00 -1.89 3.15
C THR A 138 -8.68 -0.45 2.76
N ALA A 139 -8.68 -0.11 1.47
CA ALA A 139 -8.43 1.25 1.00
C ALA A 139 -9.40 2.30 1.59
N ALA A 140 -10.62 1.90 1.94
CA ALA A 140 -11.60 2.78 2.59
C ALA A 140 -11.68 2.56 4.10
N THR A 141 -11.76 1.30 4.55
CA THR A 141 -12.02 0.97 5.96
C THR A 141 -10.82 1.22 6.86
N PHE A 142 -9.60 0.97 6.39
CA PHE A 142 -8.40 1.15 7.21
C PHE A 142 -8.15 2.61 7.56
N PRO A 143 -8.13 3.57 6.60
CA PRO A 143 -8.03 4.99 6.92
C PRO A 143 -9.18 5.50 7.79
N PHE A 144 -10.40 4.99 7.59
CA PHE A 144 -11.56 5.36 8.40
C PHE A 144 -11.42 4.92 9.86
N LEU A 145 -11.06 3.65 10.10
CA LEU A 145 -10.85 3.12 11.46
C LEU A 145 -9.69 3.83 12.16
N TYR A 146 -8.62 4.16 11.43
CA TYR A 146 -7.57 5.02 11.95
C TYR A 146 -8.12 6.39 12.38
N GLY A 147 -8.97 7.02 11.56
CA GLY A 147 -9.61 8.28 11.89
C GLY A 147 -10.48 8.22 13.16
N VAL A 148 -11.20 7.12 13.38
CA VAL A 148 -12.00 6.92 14.61
C VAL A 148 -11.11 6.84 15.85
N MET A 149 -9.93 6.22 15.75
CA MET A 149 -8.95 6.09 16.83
C MET A 149 -8.15 7.38 17.07
N TYR A 150 -7.80 8.09 16.00
CA TYR A 150 -6.96 9.29 16.00
C TYR A 150 -7.79 10.52 15.59
N GLY A 151 -9.00 10.65 16.13
CA GLY A 151 -9.97 11.67 15.73
C GLY A 151 -9.70 13.02 16.38
N ASP A 152 -8.82 13.83 15.78
CA ASP A 152 -8.52 15.21 16.17
C ASP A 152 -8.32 16.05 14.90
N ILE A 153 -8.98 17.20 14.81
CA ILE A 153 -8.89 18.10 13.66
C ILE A 153 -7.46 18.64 13.51
N GLY A 154 -6.82 19.04 14.61
CA GLY A 154 -5.48 19.62 14.63
C GLY A 154 -4.43 18.62 14.18
N HIS A 155 -4.29 17.51 14.90
CA HIS A 155 -3.33 16.46 14.57
C HIS A 155 -3.62 15.81 13.21
N GLY A 156 -4.89 15.56 12.88
CA GLY A 156 -5.31 15.04 11.58
C GLY A 156 -4.92 15.95 10.43
N SER A 157 -5.06 17.27 10.59
CA SER A 157 -4.65 18.24 9.58
C SER A 157 -3.14 18.24 9.34
N CYS A 158 -2.32 18.10 10.39
CA CYS A 158 -0.88 17.96 10.28
C CYS A 158 -0.49 16.70 9.47
N VAL A 159 -1.15 15.56 9.76
CA VAL A 159 -0.93 14.30 9.02
C VAL A 159 -1.39 14.43 7.56
N ALA A 160 -2.54 15.06 7.32
CA ALA A 160 -3.06 15.29 5.97
C ALA A 160 -2.12 16.21 5.16
N LEU A 161 -1.59 17.27 5.77
CA LEU A 161 -0.62 18.17 5.14
C LEU A 161 0.70 17.46 4.84
N LEU A 162 1.17 16.58 5.73
CA LEU A 162 2.35 15.75 5.49
C LEU A 162 2.12 14.76 4.34
N GLY A 163 0.96 14.09 4.30
CA GLY A 163 0.58 13.22 3.19
C GLY A 163 0.50 13.98 1.86
N LEU A 164 -0.09 15.18 1.86
CA LEU A 164 -0.17 16.04 0.69
C LEU A 164 1.23 16.48 0.22
N PHE A 165 2.11 16.85 1.15
CA PHE A 165 3.50 17.19 0.85
C PHE A 165 4.23 16.03 0.18
N LEU A 166 4.06 14.78 0.65
CA LEU A 166 4.65 13.59 0.03
C LEU A 166 4.12 13.32 -1.38
N ILE A 167 2.83 13.59 -1.63
CA ILE A 167 2.23 13.45 -2.96
C ILE A 167 2.82 14.49 -3.93
N LEU A 168 2.97 15.73 -3.49
CA LEU A 168 3.51 16.81 -4.33
C LEU A 168 5.02 16.65 -4.60
N SER A 169 5.80 16.19 -3.62
CA SER A 169 7.25 16.03 -3.75
C SER A 169 7.66 14.77 -4.52
N TRP A 170 6.73 13.82 -4.75
CA TRP A 170 6.99 12.56 -5.47
C TRP A 170 7.71 12.76 -6.81
N GLY A 171 7.31 13.75 -7.60
CA GLY A 171 7.90 14.03 -8.92
C GLY A 171 9.39 14.40 -8.86
N GLN A 172 9.88 14.91 -7.74
CA GLN A 172 11.29 15.33 -7.56
C GLN A 172 12.17 14.23 -6.95
N VAL A 173 11.54 13.21 -6.37
CA VAL A 173 12.21 12.20 -5.54
C VAL A 173 12.26 10.84 -6.23
N LYS A 174 11.41 10.60 -7.24
CA LYS A 174 11.30 9.31 -7.96
C LYS A 174 12.62 8.71 -8.42
N ASP A 175 13.56 9.52 -8.90
CA ASP A 175 14.82 9.05 -9.48
C ASP A 175 16.00 9.04 -8.48
N LYS A 176 15.78 9.46 -7.24
CA LYS A 176 16.82 9.50 -6.21
C LYS A 176 16.78 8.23 -5.39
N LYS A 177 17.93 7.57 -5.26
CA LYS A 177 18.08 6.46 -4.28
C LYS A 177 17.89 7.02 -2.88
N MET A 178 16.76 6.70 -2.28
CA MET A 178 16.41 7.05 -0.91
C MET A 178 16.73 5.89 0.04
N GLY A 179 16.81 6.19 1.34
CA GLY A 179 16.91 5.14 2.36
C GLY A 179 15.61 4.32 2.44
N GLU A 180 15.71 3.07 2.88
CA GLU A 180 14.57 2.12 2.93
C GLU A 180 13.36 2.67 3.68
N MET A 181 13.58 3.34 4.83
CA MET A 181 12.50 3.97 5.60
C MET A 181 11.77 5.06 4.82
N SER A 182 12.53 5.93 4.15
CA SER A 182 11.94 7.00 3.34
C SER A 182 11.19 6.44 2.13
N ASP A 183 11.71 5.41 1.48
CA ASP A 183 11.06 4.78 0.33
C ASP A 183 9.71 4.14 0.72
N GLY A 184 9.64 3.47 1.87
CA GLY A 184 8.39 2.96 2.43
C GLY A 184 7.35 4.07 2.70
N ILE A 185 7.77 5.20 3.28
CA ILE A 185 6.87 6.35 3.52
C ILE A 185 6.36 6.95 2.21
N TYR A 186 7.22 7.09 1.19
CA TYR A 186 6.80 7.57 -0.13
C TYR A 186 5.90 6.57 -0.86
N GLY A 187 6.10 5.26 -0.65
CA GLY A 187 5.21 4.20 -1.12
C GLY A 187 3.80 4.34 -0.53
N GLY A 188 3.70 4.62 0.78
CA GLY A 188 2.44 4.80 1.51
C GLY A 188 1.78 6.18 1.41
N ARG A 189 2.25 7.09 0.54
CA ARG A 189 1.81 8.50 0.51
C ARG A 189 0.30 8.73 0.46
N TYR A 190 -0.42 7.95 -0.35
CA TYR A 190 -1.88 8.07 -0.47
C TYR A 190 -2.62 7.53 0.76
N MET A 191 -2.06 6.49 1.39
CA MET A 191 -2.59 5.93 2.63
C MET A 191 -2.48 6.95 3.78
N ILE A 192 -1.30 7.58 3.94
CA ILE A 192 -1.08 8.63 4.96
C ILE A 192 -2.01 9.82 4.74
N PHE A 193 -2.18 10.25 3.49
CA PHE A 193 -3.08 11.36 3.16
C PHE A 193 -4.54 11.04 3.52
N LEU A 194 -5.03 9.85 3.17
CA LEU A 194 -6.39 9.43 3.51
C LEU A 194 -6.59 9.28 5.02
N MET A 195 -5.60 8.73 5.74
CA MET A 195 -5.63 8.63 7.20
C MET A 195 -5.78 10.00 7.87
N GLY A 196 -5.04 11.01 7.39
CA GLY A 196 -5.19 12.39 7.85
C GLY A 196 -6.57 12.98 7.53
N LEU A 197 -7.10 12.76 6.32
CA LEU A 197 -8.41 13.27 5.92
C LEU A 197 -9.55 12.66 6.77
N PHE A 198 -9.54 11.35 6.99
CA PHE A 198 -10.54 10.70 7.84
C PHE A 198 -10.37 11.05 9.33
N SER A 199 -9.15 11.30 9.80
CA SER A 199 -8.87 11.82 11.14
C SER A 199 -9.46 13.22 11.33
N VAL A 200 -9.34 14.12 10.35
CA VAL A 200 -10.02 15.43 10.38
C VAL A 200 -11.54 15.28 10.38
N TYR A 201 -12.09 14.39 9.56
CA TYR A 201 -13.53 14.11 9.54
C TYR A 201 -14.05 13.60 10.89
N CYS A 202 -13.35 12.64 11.51
CA CYS A 202 -13.72 12.11 12.82
C CYS A 202 -13.49 13.14 13.94
N GLY A 203 -12.44 13.96 13.85
CA GLY A 203 -12.20 15.07 14.76
C GLY A 203 -13.32 16.11 14.71
N LEU A 204 -13.85 16.42 13.52
CA LEU A 204 -15.03 17.28 13.35
C LEU A 204 -16.27 16.65 13.99
N MET A 205 -16.46 15.33 13.84
CA MET A 205 -17.55 14.60 14.51
C MET A 205 -17.43 14.62 16.04
N TYR A 206 -16.22 14.54 16.58
CA TYR A 206 -15.97 14.70 18.03
C TYR A 206 -15.93 16.17 18.48
N SER A 207 -15.94 17.11 17.53
CA SER A 207 -15.78 18.55 17.75
C SER A 207 -14.53 18.88 18.59
N ASP A 208 -13.43 18.16 18.33
CA ASP A 208 -12.16 18.29 19.06
C ASP A 208 -11.06 18.85 18.17
N TYR A 209 -10.53 20.02 18.55
CA TYR A 209 -9.36 20.68 17.94
C TYR A 209 -8.29 20.90 19.00
N PHE A 210 -7.22 20.09 18.99
CA PHE A 210 -6.16 20.14 20.01
C PHE A 210 -6.68 20.12 21.47
N SER A 211 -7.67 19.27 21.75
CA SER A 211 -8.37 19.18 23.05
C SER A 211 -9.19 20.42 23.41
N ILE A 212 -9.64 21.18 22.41
CA ILE A 212 -10.54 22.32 22.56
C ILE A 212 -11.82 22.05 21.76
N GLY A 213 -12.98 22.21 22.41
CA GLY A 213 -14.28 22.10 21.78
C GLY A 213 -14.54 23.22 20.76
N VAL A 214 -14.90 22.86 19.52
CA VAL A 214 -15.18 23.85 18.45
C VAL A 214 -16.68 24.10 18.33
N ASP A 215 -17.13 25.31 18.65
CA ASP A 215 -18.54 25.72 18.44
C ASP A 215 -18.80 26.16 17.00
N LEU A 216 -19.44 25.28 16.22
CA LEU A 216 -19.75 25.50 14.81
C LEU A 216 -21.20 25.97 14.58
N PHE A 217 -22.15 25.49 15.39
CA PHE A 217 -23.58 25.70 15.15
C PHE A 217 -24.32 26.39 16.31
N GLY A 218 -23.60 26.78 17.36
CA GLY A 218 -24.16 27.28 18.61
C GLY A 218 -24.59 26.12 19.51
N SER A 219 -24.12 26.11 20.76
CA SER A 219 -24.50 25.05 21.70
C SER A 219 -25.98 25.10 22.06
N THR A 220 -26.56 23.90 22.21
CA THR A 220 -27.96 23.69 22.62
C THR A 220 -28.08 23.50 24.14
N TYR A 221 -26.94 23.36 24.82
CA TYR A 221 -26.83 23.26 26.26
C TYR A 221 -26.40 24.60 26.85
N THR A 222 -26.82 24.85 28.08
CA THR A 222 -26.39 26.03 28.83
C THR A 222 -25.80 25.64 30.16
N LYS A 223 -24.74 26.34 30.56
CA LYS A 223 -23.95 26.04 31.76
C LYS A 223 -24.48 26.86 32.94
N TRP A 224 -25.40 26.32 33.75
CA TRP A 224 -26.00 27.10 34.84
C TRP A 224 -26.30 26.29 36.10
N ASP A 225 -25.34 25.52 36.60
CA ASP A 225 -25.32 25.13 38.02
C ASP A 225 -23.93 25.35 38.63
N GLU A 226 -23.89 25.63 39.94
CA GLU A 226 -22.67 25.88 40.73
C GLU A 226 -21.66 24.69 40.67
N GLU A 227 -22.14 23.51 40.24
CA GLU A 227 -21.40 22.25 40.16
C GLU A 227 -20.81 21.97 38.75
N GLY A 228 -21.08 22.84 37.76
CA GLY A 228 -20.49 22.75 36.42
C GLY A 228 -21.07 21.63 35.53
N GLU A 229 -22.24 21.10 35.87
CA GLU A 229 -22.98 20.14 35.06
C GLU A 229 -23.66 20.82 33.84
N ALA A 230 -23.74 20.09 32.72
CA ALA A 230 -24.39 20.58 31.51
C ALA A 230 -25.92 20.33 31.57
N HIS A 231 -26.71 21.40 31.60
CA HIS A 231 -28.17 21.33 31.55
C HIS A 231 -28.71 21.83 30.20
N TYR A 232 -29.87 21.31 29.80
CA TYR A 232 -30.57 21.78 28.62
C TYR A 232 -30.93 23.27 28.77
N LYS A 233 -30.86 24.01 27.67
CA LYS A 233 -31.32 25.41 27.63
C LYS A 233 -32.80 25.51 28.02
N GLU A 234 -33.20 26.59 28.70
CA GLU A 234 -34.60 26.83 29.07
C GLU A 234 -35.52 26.67 27.84
N GLY A 235 -36.42 25.68 27.89
CA GLY A 235 -37.33 25.31 26.80
C GLY A 235 -37.01 23.99 26.10
N CYS A 236 -35.86 23.37 26.35
CA CYS A 236 -35.47 22.07 25.80
C CYS A 236 -35.64 20.93 26.81
N SER A 237 -36.31 19.85 26.41
CA SER A 237 -36.43 18.62 27.21
C SER A 237 -35.72 17.44 26.55
N TYR A 238 -35.43 16.41 27.33
CA TYR A 238 -34.86 15.17 26.82
C TYR A 238 -35.79 14.53 25.78
N GLY A 239 -35.29 14.34 24.56
CA GLY A 239 -36.05 13.74 23.45
C GLY A 239 -36.68 14.74 22.48
N ASP A 240 -36.45 16.04 22.66
CA ASP A 240 -36.88 17.05 21.69
C ASP A 240 -35.90 17.14 20.51
N ALA A 241 -36.39 16.96 19.28
CA ALA A 241 -35.56 16.87 18.08
C ALA A 241 -34.89 18.21 17.72
N ASP A 242 -35.54 19.32 18.07
CA ASP A 242 -35.03 20.67 17.84
C ASP A 242 -33.86 21.02 18.79
N CYS A 243 -33.66 20.20 19.84
CA CYS A 243 -32.62 20.40 20.85
C CYS A 243 -31.38 19.51 20.64
N VAL A 244 -31.26 18.86 19.48
CA VAL A 244 -30.10 18.03 19.11
C VAL A 244 -29.09 18.83 18.32
N TYR A 245 -27.81 18.74 18.70
CA TYR A 245 -26.72 19.39 17.96
C TYR A 245 -26.63 18.86 16.53
N LYS A 246 -26.55 19.77 15.56
CA LYS A 246 -26.79 19.46 14.13
C LYS A 246 -25.70 18.58 13.50
N PHE A 247 -24.48 18.61 14.01
CA PHE A 247 -23.35 17.90 13.42
C PHE A 247 -22.26 17.61 14.45
N GLY A 248 -22.04 16.34 14.75
CA GLY A 248 -21.06 15.91 15.75
C GLY A 248 -21.59 15.98 17.19
N VAL A 249 -20.66 16.11 18.14
CA VAL A 249 -20.97 16.23 19.57
C VAL A 249 -21.05 17.70 19.97
N ASP A 250 -21.96 18.05 20.87
CA ASP A 250 -22.08 19.43 21.36
C ASP A 250 -20.78 19.86 22.08
N PRO A 251 -20.19 21.02 21.72
CA PRO A 251 -18.94 21.52 22.30
C PRO A 251 -18.99 21.74 23.82
N VAL A 252 -20.19 21.95 24.39
CA VAL A 252 -20.34 22.17 25.84
C VAL A 252 -19.89 20.96 26.66
N TRP A 253 -19.90 19.75 26.09
CA TRP A 253 -19.42 18.55 26.78
C TRP A 253 -17.92 18.61 27.12
N HIS A 254 -17.09 19.32 26.33
CA HIS A 254 -15.65 19.52 26.62
C HIS A 254 -15.39 20.46 27.81
N ILE A 255 -16.40 21.17 28.29
CA ILE A 255 -16.30 22.15 29.36
C ILE A 255 -17.01 21.66 30.65
N SER A 256 -17.75 20.55 30.53
CA SER A 256 -18.60 19.98 31.58
C SER A 256 -17.81 19.07 32.53
N SER A 257 -18.19 19.02 33.80
CA SER A 257 -17.55 18.12 34.78
C SER A 257 -17.81 16.63 34.49
N ASN A 258 -18.89 16.32 33.77
CA ASN A 258 -19.35 14.98 33.40
C ASN A 258 -18.94 14.54 31.97
N GLU A 259 -17.97 15.23 31.35
CA GLU A 259 -17.41 14.92 30.02
C GLU A 259 -17.03 13.44 29.86
N LEU A 260 -16.24 12.93 30.81
CA LEU A 260 -15.65 11.60 30.74
C LEU A 260 -16.72 10.50 30.72
N LEU A 261 -17.82 10.71 31.45
CA LEU A 261 -18.89 9.73 31.55
C LEU A 261 -19.69 9.65 30.23
N PHE A 262 -19.92 10.80 29.59
CA PHE A 262 -20.58 10.88 28.29
C PHE A 262 -19.71 10.30 27.16
N PHE A 263 -18.47 10.79 27.00
CA PHE A 263 -17.60 10.36 25.91
C PHE A 263 -17.20 8.88 26.00
N ASN A 264 -17.01 8.34 27.21
CA ASN A 264 -16.71 6.92 27.38
C ASN A 264 -17.91 6.04 26.92
N SER A 265 -19.14 6.41 27.32
CA SER A 265 -20.34 5.71 26.88
C SER A 265 -20.54 5.78 25.37
N LEU A 266 -20.33 6.96 24.77
CA LEU A 266 -20.41 7.18 23.32
C LEU A 266 -19.38 6.33 22.57
N LYS A 267 -18.09 6.43 22.95
CA LYS A 267 -16.99 5.73 22.26
C LYS A 267 -17.12 4.21 22.39
N MET A 268 -17.56 3.70 23.55
CA MET A 268 -17.80 2.27 23.73
C MET A 268 -18.95 1.76 22.85
N LYS A 269 -20.08 2.48 22.78
CA LYS A 269 -21.19 2.06 21.92
C LYS A 269 -20.84 2.16 20.43
N LEU A 270 -20.14 3.22 20.04
CA LEU A 270 -19.65 3.40 18.66
C LEU A 270 -18.70 2.28 18.24
N SER A 271 -17.74 1.91 19.10
CA SER A 271 -16.77 0.85 18.78
C SER A 271 -17.43 -0.52 18.59
N VAL A 272 -18.45 -0.83 19.42
CA VAL A 272 -19.22 -2.07 19.27
C VAL A 272 -19.99 -2.09 17.95
N ILE A 273 -20.66 -1.00 17.59
CA ILE A 273 -21.42 -0.92 16.33
C ILE A 273 -20.50 -1.05 15.11
N LEU A 274 -19.38 -0.33 15.10
CA LEU A 274 -18.40 -0.41 14.01
C LEU A 274 -17.76 -1.80 13.92
N GLY A 275 -17.45 -2.41 15.06
CA GLY A 275 -16.88 -3.76 15.10
C GLY A 275 -17.84 -4.83 14.56
N ILE A 276 -19.12 -4.79 14.96
CA ILE A 276 -20.14 -5.71 14.43
C ILE A 276 -20.29 -5.50 12.92
N PHE A 277 -20.39 -4.25 12.45
CA PHE A 277 -20.52 -3.95 11.02
C PHE A 277 -19.33 -4.49 10.21
N GLN A 278 -18.10 -4.27 10.68
CA GLN A 278 -16.88 -4.75 10.01
C GLN A 278 -16.81 -6.28 9.96
N MET A 279 -17.15 -6.96 11.06
CA MET A 279 -17.15 -8.43 11.12
C MET A 279 -18.25 -9.03 10.22
N THR A 280 -19.47 -8.48 10.27
CA THR A 280 -20.57 -8.91 9.40
C THR A 280 -20.22 -8.70 7.93
N PHE A 281 -19.56 -7.60 7.58
CA PHE A 281 -19.08 -7.37 6.22
C PHE A 281 -18.08 -8.45 5.76
N GLY A 282 -17.15 -8.85 6.62
CA GLY A 282 -16.23 -9.95 6.32
C GLY A 282 -16.94 -11.29 6.07
N ILE A 283 -17.97 -11.60 6.85
CA ILE A 283 -18.79 -12.81 6.65
C ILE A 283 -19.53 -12.75 5.30
N ILE A 284 -20.06 -11.59 4.91
CA ILE A 284 -20.71 -11.39 3.61
C ILE A 284 -19.73 -11.65 2.45
N LEU A 285 -18.49 -11.17 2.54
CA LEU A 285 -17.46 -11.43 1.51
C LEU A 285 -17.16 -12.92 1.37
N LYS A 286 -17.10 -13.65 2.48
CA LYS A 286 -16.99 -15.11 2.45
C LYS A 286 -18.18 -15.75 1.74
N GLY A 287 -19.40 -15.29 2.03
CA GLY A 287 -20.61 -15.69 1.32
C GLY A 287 -20.49 -15.49 -0.19
N MET A 288 -20.03 -14.30 -0.62
CA MET A 288 -19.81 -14.00 -2.04
C MET A 288 -18.79 -14.94 -2.70
N ASN A 289 -17.70 -15.27 -2.01
CA ASN A 289 -16.70 -16.22 -2.51
C ASN A 289 -17.31 -17.63 -2.69
N THR A 290 -18.05 -18.15 -1.72
CA THR A 290 -18.67 -19.50 -1.84
C THR A 290 -19.67 -19.59 -2.99
N VAL A 291 -20.40 -18.49 -3.27
CA VAL A 291 -21.30 -18.39 -4.42
C VAL A 291 -20.50 -18.35 -5.73
N TYR A 292 -19.40 -17.59 -5.79
CA TYR A 292 -18.53 -17.51 -6.97
C TYR A 292 -17.88 -18.85 -7.31
N PHE A 293 -17.33 -19.56 -6.30
CA PHE A 293 -16.72 -20.89 -6.47
C PHE A 293 -17.74 -22.03 -6.59
N LYS A 294 -19.05 -21.74 -6.55
CA LYS A 294 -20.15 -22.70 -6.68
C LYS A 294 -20.06 -23.85 -5.67
N GLN A 295 -19.79 -23.54 -4.41
CA GLN A 295 -19.69 -24.50 -3.31
C GLN A 295 -20.94 -24.44 -2.41
N PRO A 296 -22.06 -25.11 -2.79
CA PRO A 296 -23.32 -25.00 -2.07
C PRO A 296 -23.28 -25.58 -0.66
N LEU A 297 -22.37 -26.53 -0.40
CA LEU A 297 -22.20 -27.13 0.92
C LEU A 297 -21.62 -26.13 1.93
N GLU A 298 -20.58 -25.39 1.54
CA GLU A 298 -19.98 -24.34 2.38
C GLU A 298 -20.98 -23.20 2.61
N PHE A 299 -21.74 -22.82 1.59
CA PHE A 299 -22.78 -21.81 1.75
C PHE A 299 -23.86 -22.23 2.77
N MET A 300 -24.38 -23.46 2.67
CA MET A 300 -25.47 -23.93 3.53
C MET A 300 -25.03 -24.29 4.95
N PHE A 301 -23.85 -24.91 5.11
CA PHE A 301 -23.40 -25.45 6.40
C PHE A 301 -22.39 -24.55 7.13
N GLU A 302 -21.82 -23.55 6.47
CA GLU A 302 -20.83 -22.66 7.10
C GLU A 302 -21.29 -21.20 7.10
N PHE A 303 -21.72 -20.65 5.95
CA PHE A 303 -22.12 -19.24 5.88
C PHE A 303 -23.44 -18.97 6.64
N ILE A 304 -24.49 -19.77 6.41
CA ILE A 304 -25.79 -19.57 7.07
C ILE A 304 -25.68 -19.68 8.60
N PRO A 305 -24.96 -20.65 9.19
CA PRO A 305 -24.81 -20.72 10.65
C PRO A 305 -23.91 -19.63 11.25
N MET A 306 -23.01 -19.02 10.46
CA MET A 306 -22.14 -17.93 10.91
C MET A 306 -22.84 -16.56 10.93
N MET A 307 -23.89 -16.39 10.11
CA MET A 307 -24.70 -15.17 10.07
C MET A 307 -25.73 -15.16 11.20
#